data_AF-A0A7D5BWB3-F1
#
_entry.id   AF-A0A7D5BWB3-F1
#
_cell.length_a   1.000
_cell.length_b   1.000
_cell.length_c   1.000
_cell.angle_alpha   90.00
_cell.angle_beta   90.00
_cell.angle_gamma   90.00
#
_symmetry.space_group_name_H-M   'P 1'
#
loop_
_entity.id
_entity.type
_entity.pdbx_description
1 polymer ?
#
loop_
_entity_poly.entity_id
_entity_poly.type
_entity_poly.pdbx_seq_one_letter_code
_entity_poly.pdbx_strand_id
1 'polypeptide(L)'
;MIGATSVGSSATAGAAPAVAQVTAVEGGLLAFVVLTALATALARDVLAAVIVFGAYSLGMAALYTFYRAPDVALTEAAISAGVTTVLLLLTLAKTTRIDHDVALESVNLPAVGAVGLLFGGLLLTMGDIPAVGSPDAAVWSNPEVSQWYLRESYAQTGVENSVMAVLAAFRGFDTFGEAVVVFAGGIAALIVLHREVFA
;
A
#
# COMPACT_ATOMS: atom_id res chain seq x y z
N MET A 1 -1.39 -45.48 -48.33
CA MET A 1 -2.43 -44.64 -47.69
C MET A 1 -2.48 -44.96 -46.20
N ILE A 2 -1.73 -44.23 -45.37
CA ILE A 2 -2.11 -43.96 -43.96
C ILE A 2 -1.61 -42.53 -43.72
N GLY A 3 -2.55 -41.58 -43.71
CA GLY A 3 -2.27 -40.16 -43.63
C GLY A 3 -1.91 -39.73 -42.21
N ALA A 4 -0.88 -38.91 -42.09
CA ALA A 4 -0.58 -38.15 -40.88
C ALA A 4 -1.70 -37.12 -40.66
N THR A 5 -2.56 -37.35 -39.68
CA THR A 5 -3.48 -36.33 -39.16
C THR A 5 -2.70 -35.45 -38.19
N SER A 6 -2.32 -34.27 -38.65
CA SER A 6 -1.85 -33.17 -37.81
C SER A 6 -2.97 -32.76 -36.85
N VAL A 7 -2.84 -33.14 -35.58
CA VAL A 7 -3.66 -32.57 -34.51
C VAL A 7 -3.18 -31.13 -34.32
N GLY A 8 -3.83 -30.20 -35.01
CA GLY A 8 -3.74 -28.80 -34.67
C GLY A 8 -4.37 -28.60 -33.30
N SER A 9 -3.54 -28.55 -32.25
CA SER A 9 -3.96 -27.96 -31.00
C SER A 9 -4.13 -26.47 -31.26
N SER A 10 -5.36 -26.05 -31.55
CA SER A 10 -5.77 -24.67 -31.39
C SER A 10 -5.59 -24.36 -29.90
N ALA A 11 -4.39 -23.89 -29.53
CA ALA A 11 -4.17 -23.21 -28.28
C ALA A 11 -5.24 -22.12 -28.23
N THR A 12 -6.23 -22.31 -27.37
CA THR A 12 -7.18 -21.26 -27.02
C THR A 12 -6.33 -20.12 -26.51
N ALA A 13 -6.11 -19.12 -27.36
CA ALA A 13 -5.50 -17.86 -26.98
C ALA A 13 -6.26 -17.41 -25.73
N GLY A 14 -5.56 -17.39 -24.59
CA GLY A 14 -6.13 -16.89 -23.35
C GLY A 14 -6.73 -15.53 -23.64
N ALA A 15 -7.99 -15.33 -23.24
CA ALA A 15 -8.69 -14.09 -23.47
C ALA A 15 -7.77 -12.91 -23.11
N ALA A 16 -7.61 -11.97 -24.04
CA ALA A 16 -6.78 -10.79 -23.81
C ALA A 16 -7.19 -10.16 -22.47
N PRO A 17 -6.23 -9.75 -21.62
CA PRO A 17 -6.56 -9.08 -20.37
C PRO A 17 -7.44 -7.86 -20.68
N ALA A 18 -8.73 -7.98 -20.36
CA ALA A 18 -9.66 -6.88 -20.49
C ALA A 18 -9.36 -5.90 -19.36
N VAL A 19 -9.29 -4.60 -19.69
CA VAL A 19 -9.19 -3.53 -18.69
C VAL A 19 -10.24 -3.77 -17.61
N ALA A 20 -9.81 -3.80 -16.34
CA ALA A 20 -10.70 -4.13 -15.23
C ALA A 20 -11.90 -3.19 -15.21
N GLN A 21 -13.11 -3.75 -15.29
CA GLN A 21 -14.33 -2.98 -15.12
C GLN A 21 -14.54 -2.73 -13.63
N VAL A 22 -14.65 -1.45 -13.25
CA VAL A 22 -14.87 -1.05 -11.85
C VAL A 22 -16.19 -1.65 -11.38
N THR A 23 -16.11 -2.60 -10.47
CA THR A 23 -17.30 -3.22 -9.89
C THR A 23 -17.97 -2.26 -8.90
N ALA A 24 -19.26 -2.46 -8.60
CA ALA A 24 -19.95 -1.62 -7.61
C ALA A 24 -19.29 -1.68 -6.22
N VAL A 25 -18.74 -2.84 -5.84
CA VAL A 25 -18.02 -3.03 -4.58
C VAL A 25 -16.71 -2.25 -4.59
N GLU A 26 -15.92 -2.38 -5.66
CA GLU A 26 -14.66 -1.66 -5.84
C GLU A 26 -14.87 -0.14 -5.87
N GLY A 27 -15.84 0.34 -6.65
CA GLY A 27 -16.20 1.76 -6.69
C GLY A 27 -16.66 2.28 -5.33
N GLY A 28 -17.42 1.47 -4.57
CA GLY A 28 -17.84 1.80 -3.21
C GLY A 28 -16.67 1.90 -2.23
N LEU A 29 -15.72 0.97 -2.29
CA LEU A 29 -14.50 0.99 -1.47
C LEU A 29 -13.59 2.17 -1.83
N LEU A 30 -13.41 2.45 -3.13
CA LEU A 30 -12.65 3.61 -3.60
C LEU A 30 -13.29 4.92 -3.14
N ALA A 31 -14.61 5.05 -3.27
CA ALA A 31 -15.33 6.22 -2.77
C ALA A 31 -15.17 6.35 -1.25
N PHE A 32 -15.29 5.27 -0.49
CA PHE A 32 -15.08 5.27 0.96
C PHE A 32 -13.67 5.76 1.33
N VAL A 33 -12.63 5.24 0.66
CA VAL A 33 -11.24 5.64 0.88
C VAL A 33 -11.00 7.11 0.54
N VAL A 34 -11.49 7.60 -0.62
CA VAL A 34 -11.34 9.01 -1.01
C VAL A 34 -12.09 9.93 -0.05
N LEU A 35 -13.32 9.58 0.33
CA LEU A 35 -14.13 10.39 1.25
C LEU A 35 -13.52 10.45 2.65
N THR A 36 -13.02 9.32 3.17
CA THR A 36 -12.35 9.28 4.49
C THR A 36 -11.02 10.02 4.45
N ALA A 37 -10.23 9.92 3.37
CA ALA A 37 -9.01 10.72 3.21
C ALA A 37 -9.29 12.23 3.23
N LEU A 38 -10.30 12.68 2.47
CA LEU A 38 -10.73 14.08 2.47
C LEU A 38 -11.25 14.51 3.85
N ALA A 39 -12.07 13.68 4.49
CA ALA A 39 -12.59 13.96 5.83
C ALA A 39 -11.48 14.06 6.87
N THR A 40 -10.45 13.20 6.84
CA THR A 40 -9.26 13.29 7.69
C THR A 40 -8.50 14.59 7.43
N ALA A 41 -8.26 14.95 6.17
CA ALA A 41 -7.52 16.18 5.82
C ALA A 41 -8.26 17.47 6.21
N LEU A 42 -9.59 17.43 6.23
CA LEU A 42 -10.44 18.58 6.58
C LEU A 42 -10.88 18.59 8.06
N ALA A 43 -10.54 17.55 8.82
CA ALA A 43 -10.93 17.44 10.22
C ALA A 43 -10.18 18.47 11.07
N ARG A 44 -10.96 19.32 11.77
CA ARG A 44 -10.42 20.31 12.71
C ARG A 44 -10.13 19.72 14.09
N ASP A 45 -10.83 18.66 14.44
CA ASP A 45 -10.63 17.94 15.68
C ASP A 45 -9.65 16.79 15.45
N VAL A 46 -8.51 16.80 16.14
CA VAL A 46 -7.44 15.83 15.92
C VAL A 46 -7.87 14.42 16.32
N LEU A 47 -8.70 14.26 17.36
CA LEU A 47 -9.25 12.96 17.73
C LEU A 47 -10.14 12.41 16.61
N ALA A 48 -11.04 13.23 16.07
CA ALA A 48 -11.85 12.87 14.91
C ALA A 48 -10.98 12.54 13.70
N ALA A 49 -9.93 13.31 13.42
CA ALA A 49 -8.99 13.06 12.33
C ALA A 49 -8.33 11.68 12.46
N VAL A 50 -7.87 11.31 13.67
CA VAL A 50 -7.25 10.01 13.95
C VAL A 50 -8.25 8.86 13.79
N ILE A 51 -9.49 9.01 14.27
CA ILE A 51 -10.53 7.98 14.13
C ILE A 51 -10.87 7.76 12.64
N VAL A 52 -11.08 8.84 11.89
CA VAL A 52 -11.38 8.76 10.45
C VAL A 52 -10.19 8.22 9.65
N PHE A 53 -8.95 8.56 10.06
CA PHE A 53 -7.74 8.00 9.46
C PHE A 53 -7.61 6.49 9.68
N GLY A 54 -7.99 6.00 10.86
CA GLY A 54 -8.09 4.55 11.11
C GLY A 54 -9.14 3.87 10.21
N ALA A 55 -10.29 4.52 9.99
CA ALA A 55 -11.30 4.03 9.05
C ALA A 55 -10.79 4.01 7.60
N TYR A 56 -10.07 5.06 7.17
CA TYR A 56 -9.38 5.11 5.88
C TYR A 56 -8.43 3.92 5.70
N SER A 57 -7.59 3.62 6.70
CA SER A 57 -6.65 2.51 6.64
C SER A 57 -7.35 1.14 6.57
N LEU A 58 -8.43 0.94 7.32
CA LEU A 58 -9.27 -0.27 7.19
C LEU A 58 -9.90 -0.39 5.79
N GLY A 59 -10.31 0.74 5.19
CA GLY A 59 -10.78 0.79 3.80
C GLY A 59 -9.71 0.36 2.80
N MET A 60 -8.47 0.81 2.99
CA MET A 60 -7.31 0.37 2.19
C MET A 60 -7.02 -1.12 2.37
N ALA A 61 -7.05 -1.65 3.60
CA ALA A 61 -6.89 -3.08 3.85
C ALA A 61 -7.98 -3.92 3.16
N ALA A 62 -9.23 -3.43 3.13
CA ALA A 62 -10.31 -4.07 2.39
C ALA A 62 -10.08 -4.04 0.87
N LEU A 63 -9.57 -2.92 0.31
CA LEU A 63 -9.17 -2.83 -1.10
C LEU A 63 -8.05 -3.82 -1.44
N TYR A 64 -7.01 -3.92 -0.61
CA TYR A 64 -5.93 -4.89 -0.85
C TYR A 64 -6.44 -6.33 -0.80
N THR A 65 -7.36 -6.64 0.11
CA THR A 65 -8.03 -7.95 0.16
C THR A 65 -8.83 -8.20 -1.13
N PHE A 66 -9.57 -7.21 -1.61
CA PHE A 66 -10.31 -7.28 -2.87
C PHE A 66 -9.38 -7.56 -4.07
N TYR A 67 -8.20 -6.93 -4.09
CA TYR A 67 -7.15 -7.17 -5.09
C TYR A 67 -6.30 -8.43 -4.86
N ARG A 68 -6.72 -9.32 -3.93
CA ARG A 68 -6.05 -10.59 -3.63
C ARG A 68 -4.61 -10.42 -3.13
N ALA A 69 -4.35 -9.34 -2.38
CA ALA A 69 -3.10 -9.09 -1.69
C ALA A 69 -3.29 -9.21 -0.16
N PRO A 70 -3.52 -10.43 0.38
CA PRO A 70 -3.85 -10.63 1.79
C PRO A 70 -2.71 -10.25 2.75
N ASP A 71 -1.45 -10.47 2.37
CA ASP A 71 -0.30 -10.16 3.22
C ASP A 71 -0.17 -8.64 3.42
N VAL A 72 -0.32 -7.87 2.34
CA VAL A 72 -0.33 -6.40 2.38
C VAL A 72 -1.55 -5.88 3.15
N ALA A 73 -2.72 -6.48 2.94
CA ALA A 73 -3.93 -6.15 3.68
C ALA A 73 -3.76 -6.37 5.19
N LEU A 74 -3.13 -7.47 5.59
CA LEU A 74 -2.87 -7.78 6.99
C LEU A 74 -1.91 -6.76 7.61
N THR A 75 -0.83 -6.39 6.92
CA THR A 75 0.10 -5.36 7.42
C THR A 75 -0.56 -3.99 7.53
N GLU A 76 -1.42 -3.63 6.57
CA GLU A 76 -2.18 -2.37 6.61
C GLU A 76 -3.14 -2.37 7.81
N ALA A 77 -3.92 -3.44 8.00
CA ALA A 77 -4.85 -3.53 9.12
C ALA A 77 -4.14 -3.55 10.48
N ALA A 78 -3.03 -4.30 10.61
CA ALA A 78 -2.34 -4.45 11.88
C ALA A 78 -1.54 -3.20 12.27
N ILE A 79 -0.73 -2.67 11.35
CA ILE A 79 0.22 -1.61 11.65
C ILE A 79 -0.41 -0.23 11.45
N SER A 80 -1.03 0.00 10.29
CA SER A 80 -1.59 1.31 9.94
C SER A 80 -2.90 1.56 10.68
N ALA A 81 -3.90 0.69 10.54
CA ALA A 81 -5.16 0.87 11.26
C ALA A 81 -5.06 0.56 12.77
N GLY A 82 -4.22 -0.41 13.16
CA GLY A 82 -4.06 -0.83 14.55
C GLY A 82 -3.03 0.01 15.33
N VAL A 83 -1.75 -0.30 15.15
CA VAL A 83 -0.65 0.28 15.95
C VAL A 83 -0.59 1.81 15.82
N THR A 84 -0.62 2.36 14.60
CA THR A 84 -0.52 3.81 14.39
C THR A 84 -1.69 4.55 15.03
N THR A 85 -2.92 4.05 14.90
CA THR A 85 -4.09 4.65 15.57
C THR A 85 -3.90 4.67 17.08
N VAL A 86 -3.48 3.55 17.68
CA VAL A 86 -3.21 3.49 19.13
C VAL A 86 -2.12 4.48 19.53
N LEU A 87 -1.00 4.54 18.81
CA LEU A 87 0.09 5.48 19.09
C LEU A 87 -0.36 6.94 18.98
N LEU A 88 -1.15 7.29 17.96
CA LEU A 88 -1.70 8.63 17.80
C LEU A 88 -2.67 8.98 18.93
N LEU A 89 -3.55 8.05 19.33
CA LEU A 89 -4.45 8.25 20.47
C LEU A 89 -3.71 8.39 21.80
N LEU A 90 -2.65 7.60 22.03
CA LEU A 90 -1.79 7.74 23.21
C LEU A 90 -1.07 9.08 23.24
N THR A 91 -0.54 9.54 22.09
CA THR A 91 0.06 10.86 21.97
C THR A 91 -0.97 11.96 22.25
N LEU A 92 -2.20 11.84 21.73
CA LEU A 92 -3.29 12.78 22.03
C LEU A 92 -3.65 12.78 23.52
N ALA A 93 -3.77 11.61 24.14
CA ALA A 93 -4.05 11.51 25.57
C ALA A 93 -2.95 12.13 26.45
N LYS A 94 -1.73 12.24 25.93
CA LYS A 94 -0.57 12.83 26.61
C LYS A 94 -0.25 14.27 26.18
N THR A 95 -1.02 14.86 25.28
CA THR A 95 -0.83 16.23 24.82
C THR A 95 -2.02 17.09 25.20
N THR A 96 -1.82 18.41 25.23
CA THR A 96 -2.92 19.36 25.47
C THR A 96 -3.55 19.74 24.14
N ARG A 97 -4.87 19.78 24.11
CA ARG A 97 -5.62 20.35 22.99
C ARG A 97 -5.37 21.85 22.95
N ILE A 98 -4.69 22.32 21.91
CA ILE A 98 -4.57 23.74 21.61
C ILE A 98 -5.70 24.06 20.64
N ASP A 99 -6.71 24.82 21.06
CA ASP A 99 -7.72 25.33 20.13
C ASP A 99 -7.07 26.42 19.27
N HIS A 100 -7.01 26.17 17.96
CA HIS A 100 -6.62 27.19 16.99
C HIS A 100 -7.86 28.03 16.65
N ASP A 101 -7.95 29.21 17.27
CA ASP A 101 -9.02 30.20 17.03
C ASP A 101 -8.98 30.82 15.62
N VAL A 102 -7.90 30.61 14.86
CA VAL A 102 -7.80 31.06 13.47
C VAL A 102 -8.29 29.96 12.52
N ALA A 103 -9.40 30.22 11.85
CA ALA A 103 -10.03 29.26 10.94
C ALA A 103 -9.18 28.94 9.69
N LEU A 104 -8.25 29.81 9.30
CA LEU A 104 -7.34 29.66 8.16
C LEU A 104 -6.01 30.35 8.48
N GLU A 105 -4.93 29.58 8.48
CA GLU A 105 -3.57 30.12 8.58
C GLU A 105 -3.12 30.70 7.23
N SER A 106 -2.27 31.72 7.25
CA SER A 106 -1.77 32.32 6.01
C SER A 106 -1.02 31.27 5.18
N VAL A 107 -1.33 31.20 3.90
CA VAL A 107 -0.71 30.22 2.99
C VAL A 107 0.79 30.48 2.91
N ASN A 108 1.58 29.52 3.39
CA ASN A 108 3.02 29.55 3.28
C ASN A 108 3.43 29.23 1.83
N LEU A 109 3.74 30.26 1.05
CA LEU A 109 4.12 30.14 -0.36
C LEU A 109 5.27 29.15 -0.62
N PRO A 110 6.37 29.11 0.16
CA PRO A 110 7.41 28.10 -0.06
C PRO A 110 6.93 26.68 0.25
N ALA A 111 6.08 26.47 1.26
CA ALA A 111 5.49 25.16 1.53
C ALA A 111 4.55 24.73 0.38
N VAL A 112 3.73 25.65 -0.14
CA VAL A 112 2.90 25.39 -1.32
C VAL A 112 3.75 25.09 -2.55
N GLY A 113 4.86 25.79 -2.75
CA GLY A 113 5.81 25.50 -3.81
C GLY A 113 6.42 24.11 -3.68
N ALA A 114 6.84 23.72 -2.48
CA ALA A 114 7.41 22.39 -2.21
C ALA A 114 6.38 21.27 -2.41
N VAL A 115 5.17 21.43 -1.87
CA VAL A 115 4.06 20.47 -2.05
C VAL A 115 3.63 20.40 -3.52
N GLY A 116 3.51 21.55 -4.20
CA GLY A 116 3.17 21.64 -5.61
C GLY A 116 4.22 20.98 -6.50
N LEU A 117 5.52 21.13 -6.19
CA LEU A 117 6.60 20.46 -6.90
C LEU A 117 6.57 18.95 -6.68
N LEU A 118 6.36 18.49 -5.44
CA LEU A 118 6.21 17.07 -5.13
C LEU A 118 5.02 16.46 -5.88
N PHE A 119 3.84 17.09 -5.76
CA PHE A 119 2.60 16.60 -6.36
C PHE A 119 2.65 16.67 -7.89
N GLY A 120 3.22 17.74 -8.44
CA GLY A 120 3.49 17.87 -9.87
C GLY A 120 4.43 16.77 -10.36
N GLY A 121 5.53 16.51 -9.65
CA GLY A 121 6.46 15.42 -9.95
C GLY A 121 5.77 14.05 -9.95
N LEU A 122 4.94 13.76 -8.95
CA LEU A 122 4.15 12.53 -8.87
C LEU A 122 3.15 12.44 -10.03
N LEU A 123 2.43 13.52 -10.34
CA LEU A 123 1.47 13.56 -11.45
C LEU A 123 2.12 13.29 -12.80
N LEU A 124 3.36 13.75 -13.01
CA LEU A 124 4.11 13.45 -14.24
C LEU A 124 4.37 11.94 -14.41
N THR A 125 4.48 11.18 -13.32
CA THR A 125 4.66 9.72 -13.36
C THR A 125 3.37 8.93 -13.52
N MET A 126 2.20 9.55 -13.29
CA MET A 126 0.91 8.84 -13.35
C MET A 126 0.59 8.33 -14.76
N GLY A 127 1.09 8.98 -15.81
CA GLY A 127 0.93 8.53 -17.19
C GLY A 127 1.67 7.23 -17.52
N ASP A 128 2.71 6.91 -16.76
CA ASP A 128 3.50 5.69 -16.93
C ASP A 128 2.89 4.49 -16.18
N ILE A 129 1.91 4.71 -15.31
CA ILE A 129 1.23 3.64 -14.57
C ILE A 129 0.18 3.01 -15.51
N PRO A 130 0.36 1.74 -15.92
CA PRO A 130 -0.58 1.07 -16.79
C PRO A 130 -1.93 0.88 -16.09
N ALA A 131 -3.01 0.92 -16.86
CA ALA A 131 -4.35 0.65 -16.33
C ALA A 131 -4.40 -0.73 -15.64
N VAL A 132 -5.22 -0.84 -14.60
CA VAL A 132 -5.39 -2.11 -13.86
C VAL A 132 -5.87 -3.20 -14.81
N GLY A 133 -5.13 -4.31 -14.84
CA GLY A 133 -5.40 -5.43 -15.76
C GLY A 133 -4.89 -5.22 -17.19
N SER A 134 -4.19 -4.12 -17.49
CA SER A 134 -3.59 -3.90 -18.81
C SER A 134 -2.58 -5.00 -19.15
N PRO A 135 -2.63 -5.57 -20.38
CA PRO A 135 -1.61 -6.51 -20.86
C PRO A 135 -0.20 -5.89 -20.92
N ASP A 136 -0.11 -4.56 -21.04
CA ASP A 136 1.16 -3.84 -21.11
C ASP A 136 1.79 -3.60 -19.73
N ALA A 137 1.11 -4.01 -18.65
CA ALA A 137 1.64 -3.81 -17.31
C ALA A 137 2.96 -4.57 -17.10
N ALA A 138 3.87 -3.99 -16.30
CA ALA A 138 5.21 -4.54 -16.06
C ALA A 138 5.21 -6.02 -15.65
N VAL A 139 4.19 -6.44 -14.90
CA VAL A 139 4.00 -7.84 -14.44
C VAL A 139 3.74 -8.81 -15.59
N TRP A 140 3.13 -8.34 -16.69
CA TRP A 140 2.82 -9.12 -17.87
C TRP A 140 3.87 -8.97 -18.97
N SER A 141 4.54 -7.81 -19.05
CA SER A 141 5.62 -7.58 -20.02
C SER A 141 6.96 -8.21 -19.63
N ASN A 142 7.19 -8.50 -18.34
CA ASN A 142 8.35 -9.26 -17.85
C ASN A 142 7.91 -10.51 -17.06
N PRO A 143 7.19 -11.44 -17.71
CA PRO A 143 6.57 -12.56 -17.01
C PRO A 143 7.61 -13.52 -16.42
N GLU A 144 8.84 -13.52 -16.95
CA GLU A 144 9.94 -14.37 -16.49
C GLU A 144 10.24 -14.21 -15.00
N VAL A 145 10.15 -13.01 -14.42
CA VAL A 145 10.44 -12.81 -13.00
C VAL A 145 9.23 -13.20 -12.15
N SER A 146 8.07 -12.61 -12.42
CA SER A 146 6.86 -12.84 -11.63
C SER A 146 6.37 -14.29 -11.69
N GLN A 147 6.40 -14.92 -12.87
CA GLN A 147 6.01 -16.32 -13.04
C GLN A 147 7.08 -17.30 -12.53
N TRP A 148 8.35 -16.87 -12.46
CA TRP A 148 9.39 -17.70 -11.84
C TRP A 148 9.19 -17.77 -10.33
N TYR A 149 8.95 -16.64 -9.65
CA TYR A 149 8.64 -16.66 -8.22
C TYR A 149 7.45 -17.57 -7.91
N LEU A 150 6.34 -17.45 -8.65
CA LEU A 150 5.17 -18.30 -8.43
C LEU A 150 5.44 -19.80 -8.59
N ARG A 151 6.31 -20.19 -9.52
CA ARG A 151 6.62 -21.61 -9.77
C ARG A 151 7.68 -22.17 -8.84
N GLU A 152 8.66 -21.35 -8.50
CA GLU A 152 9.93 -21.81 -7.94
C GLU A 152 10.07 -21.51 -6.44
N SER A 153 9.24 -20.61 -5.88
CA SER A 153 9.24 -20.27 -4.43
C SER A 153 9.27 -21.52 -3.55
N TYR A 154 8.33 -22.45 -3.73
CA TYR A 154 8.28 -23.63 -2.87
C TYR A 154 9.50 -24.54 -3.05
N ALA A 155 9.94 -24.76 -4.29
CA ALA A 155 11.06 -25.66 -4.59
C ALA A 155 12.38 -25.16 -3.99
N GLN A 156 12.60 -23.84 -3.93
CA GLN A 156 13.84 -23.26 -3.42
C GLN A 156 13.81 -22.91 -1.94
N THR A 157 12.65 -22.56 -1.38
CA THR A 157 12.56 -22.05 -0.01
C THR A 157 11.82 -22.99 0.94
N GLY A 158 11.02 -23.93 0.42
CA GLY A 158 10.14 -24.79 1.22
C GLY A 158 8.98 -24.05 1.88
N VAL A 159 8.66 -22.83 1.42
CA VAL A 159 7.59 -21.97 1.99
C VAL A 159 6.43 -21.89 0.99
N GLU A 160 5.22 -22.19 1.45
CA GLU A 160 4.00 -22.17 0.60
C GLU A 160 3.53 -20.75 0.29
N ASN A 161 3.74 -19.80 1.21
CA ASN A 161 3.43 -18.39 0.96
C ASN A 161 4.49 -17.77 0.03
N SER A 162 4.11 -17.52 -1.22
CA SER A 162 4.99 -16.95 -2.24
C SER A 162 5.50 -15.54 -1.89
N VAL A 163 4.67 -14.70 -1.26
CA VAL A 163 5.05 -13.34 -0.87
C VAL A 163 6.12 -13.39 0.23
N MET A 164 5.90 -14.22 1.25
CA MET A 164 6.90 -14.45 2.31
C MET A 164 8.18 -15.07 1.77
N ALA A 165 8.10 -16.01 0.82
CA ALA A 165 9.27 -16.57 0.16
C ALA A 165 10.07 -15.49 -0.60
N VAL A 166 9.39 -14.58 -1.30
CA VAL A 166 10.04 -13.44 -1.97
C VAL A 166 10.69 -12.51 -0.95
N LEU A 167 9.96 -12.04 0.06
CA LEU A 167 10.46 -11.07 1.03
C LEU A 167 11.61 -11.63 1.87
N ALA A 168 11.54 -12.90 2.30
CA ALA A 168 12.52 -13.47 3.21
C ALA A 168 13.73 -14.09 2.48
N ALA A 169 13.51 -14.79 1.35
CA ALA A 169 14.57 -15.57 0.71
C ALA A 169 15.14 -14.91 -0.54
N PHE A 170 14.29 -14.46 -1.48
CA PHE A 170 14.79 -13.90 -2.75
C PHE A 170 15.20 -12.42 -2.64
N ARG A 171 14.46 -11.64 -1.85
CA ARG A 171 14.66 -10.22 -1.62
C ARG A 171 14.88 -9.92 -0.13
N GLY A 172 15.48 -10.87 0.58
CA GLY A 172 15.80 -10.76 2.01
C GLY A 172 16.67 -9.56 2.37
N PHE A 173 17.53 -9.11 1.46
CA PHE A 173 18.34 -7.90 1.66
C PHE A 173 17.51 -6.62 1.75
N ASP A 174 16.43 -6.50 0.95
CA ASP A 174 15.54 -5.35 0.99
C ASP A 174 14.77 -5.34 2.33
N THR A 175 14.21 -6.48 2.71
CA THR A 175 13.52 -6.67 4.01
C THR A 175 14.45 -6.45 5.21
N PHE A 176 15.72 -6.86 5.11
CA PHE A 176 16.73 -6.56 6.13
C PHE A 176 16.97 -5.05 6.24
N GLY A 177 17.07 -4.35 5.12
CA GLY A 177 17.18 -2.88 5.08
C GLY A 177 15.97 -2.21 5.74
N GLU A 178 14.76 -2.65 5.42
CA GLU A 178 13.52 -2.17 6.06
C GLU A 178 13.54 -2.40 7.58
N ALA A 179 13.96 -3.58 8.03
CA ALA A 179 14.08 -3.89 9.46
C ALA A 179 15.08 -2.96 10.18
N VAL A 180 16.21 -2.65 9.54
CA VAL A 180 17.19 -1.69 10.06
C VAL A 180 16.58 -0.29 10.19
N VAL A 181 15.78 0.16 9.21
CA VAL A 181 15.11 1.46 9.25
C VAL A 181 14.08 1.51 10.39
N VAL A 182 13.26 0.47 10.55
CA VAL A 182 12.28 0.39 11.65
C VAL A 182 12.99 0.39 13.00
N PHE A 183 14.07 -0.38 13.14
CA PHE A 183 14.88 -0.40 14.36
C PHE A 183 15.47 0.99 14.66
N ALA A 184 16.05 1.65 13.66
CA ALA A 184 16.59 3.00 13.80
C ALA A 184 15.50 4.02 14.20
N GLY A 185 14.29 3.91 13.64
CA GLY A 185 13.14 4.70 14.05
C GLY A 185 12.75 4.47 15.52
N GLY A 186 12.77 3.23 15.98
CA GLY A 186 12.55 2.88 17.39
C GLY A 186 13.61 3.49 18.32
N ILE A 187 14.89 3.39 17.95
CA ILE A 187 16.00 4.02 18.71
C ILE A 187 15.86 5.54 18.70
N ALA A 188 15.53 6.15 17.56
CA ALA A 188 15.30 7.60 17.47
C ALA A 188 14.17 8.05 18.40
N ALA A 189 13.06 7.29 18.46
CA ALA A 189 11.97 7.58 19.39
C ALA A 189 12.41 7.51 20.87
N LEU A 190 13.22 6.52 21.26
CA LEU A 190 13.78 6.42 22.61
C LEU A 190 14.68 7.61 22.95
N ILE A 191 15.56 8.01 22.03
CA ILE A 191 16.45 9.16 22.20
C ILE A 191 15.63 10.44 22.39
N VAL A 192 14.65 10.69 21.53
CA VAL A 192 13.76 11.87 21.61
C VAL A 192 13.01 11.90 22.95
N LEU A 193 12.52 10.74 23.40
CA LEU A 193 11.81 10.61 24.67
C LEU A 193 12.72 10.53 25.90
N HIS A 194 14.05 10.57 25.72
CA HIS A 194 15.05 10.37 26.78
C HIS A 194 14.78 9.10 27.61
N ARG A 195 14.47 7.99 26.94
CA ARG A 195 14.19 6.70 27.57
C ARG A 195 15.21 5.64 27.18
N GLU A 196 15.49 4.75 28.11
CA GLU A 196 16.45 3.65 27.93
C GLU A 196 15.77 2.34 27.51
N VAL A 197 14.45 2.21 27.70
CA VAL A 197 13.68 0.99 27.42
C VAL A 197 12.27 1.32 26.93
N PHE A 198 11.71 0.47 26.05
CA PHE A 198 10.30 0.50 25.67
C PHE A 198 9.46 -0.11 26.81
N ALA A 199 8.81 0.74 27.60
CA ALA A 199 7.96 0.35 28.73
C ALA A 199 6.63 1.10 28.68
#